data_AF-A0A7L4P329-F1
#
_entry.id   AF-A0A7L4P329-F1
#
_cell.length_a   1.000
_cell.length_b   1.000
_cell.length_c   1.000
_cell.angle_alpha   90.00
_cell.angle_beta   90.00
_cell.angle_gamma   90.00
#
_symmetry.space_group_name_H-M   'P 1'
#
loop_
_entity.id
_entity.type
_entity.pdbx_description
1 polymer ?
#
loop_
_entity_poly.entity_id
_entity_poly.type
_entity_poly.pdbx_seq_one_letter_code
_entity_poly.pdbx_strand_id
1 'polypeptide(L)'
;MEILTMVILGIILLVLGVLGVGLLLKLGKIALSILVHMILGWVLLFIWNILPFFKIPINILTLLVAGFGGIVGVGVLILAKAMGFY
;
A
#
# COMPACT_ATOMS: atom_id res chain seq x y z
N MET A 1 -36.24 -24.19 -21.12
CA MET A 1 -35.26 -23.15 -21.51
C MET A 1 -34.77 -23.52 -22.90
N GLU A 2 -35.02 -22.68 -23.89
CA GLU A 2 -34.51 -22.94 -25.24
C GLU A 2 -32.97 -22.88 -25.21
N ILE A 3 -32.30 -23.71 -26.00
CA ILE A 3 -30.83 -23.78 -26.04
C ILE A 3 -30.21 -22.39 -26.29
N LEU A 4 -30.89 -21.58 -27.10
CA LEU A 4 -30.51 -20.19 -27.40
C LEU A 4 -30.46 -19.30 -26.15
N THR A 5 -31.42 -19.43 -25.23
CA THR A 5 -31.47 -18.63 -24.00
C THR A 5 -30.34 -18.99 -23.03
N MET A 6 -29.98 -20.28 -22.94
CA MET A 6 -28.82 -20.72 -22.14
C MET A 6 -27.50 -20.20 -22.69
N VAL A 7 -27.32 -20.21 -24.03
CA VAL A 7 -26.10 -19.72 -24.68
C VAL A 7 -25.94 -18.21 -24.45
N ILE A 8 -27.01 -17.43 -24.60
CA ILE A 8 -26.97 -15.98 -24.37
C ILE A 8 -26.63 -15.65 -22.91
N LEU A 9 -27.27 -16.31 -21.95
CA LEU A 9 -26.97 -16.14 -20.52
C LEU A 9 -25.52 -16.52 -20.19
N GLY A 10 -25.02 -17.60 -20.79
CA GLY A 10 -23.63 -18.04 -20.64
C GLY A 10 -22.63 -16.97 -21.10
N ILE A 11 -22.86 -16.37 -22.27
CA ILE A 11 -22.01 -15.30 -22.82
C ILE A 11 -22.05 -14.05 -21.92
N ILE A 12 -23.24 -13.64 -21.47
CA ILE A 12 -23.39 -12.45 -20.60
C ILE A 12 -22.64 -12.67 -19.28
N LEU A 13 -22.77 -13.84 -18.66
CA LEU A 13 -22.05 -14.19 -17.43
C LEU A 13 -20.53 -14.22 -17.64
N LEU A 14 -20.07 -14.73 -18.78
CA LEU A 14 -18.65 -14.77 -19.12
C LEU A 14 -18.06 -13.36 -19.27
N VAL A 15 -18.78 -12.47 -19.96
CA VAL A 15 -18.38 -11.06 -20.13
C VAL A 15 -18.35 -10.33 -18.79
N LEU A 16 -19.39 -10.48 -17.97
CA LEU A 16 -19.45 -9.89 -16.63
C LEU A 16 -18.34 -10.43 -15.71
N GLY A 17 -18.05 -11.73 -15.79
CA GLY A 17 -16.98 -12.37 -15.03
C GLY A 17 -15.60 -11.82 -15.40
N VAL A 18 -15.30 -11.71 -16.69
CA VAL A 18 -14.01 -11.18 -17.18
C VAL A 18 -13.84 -9.70 -16.78
N LEU A 19 -14.89 -8.89 -16.91
CA LEU A 19 -14.87 -7.49 -16.50
C LEU A 19 -14.67 -7.33 -14.99
N GLY A 20 -15.39 -8.12 -14.19
CA GLY A 20 -15.31 -8.11 -12.73
C GLY A 20 -13.92 -8.49 -12.22
N VAL A 21 -13.36 -9.59 -12.72
CA VAL A 21 -11.99 -10.03 -12.37
C VAL A 21 -10.95 -9.01 -12.84
N GLY A 22 -11.12 -8.45 -14.04
CA GLY A 22 -10.23 -7.41 -14.57
C GLY A 22 -10.15 -6.16 -13.68
N LEU A 23 -11.27 -5.74 -13.10
CA LEU A 23 -11.33 -4.63 -12.14
C LEU A 23 -10.65 -4.97 -10.81
N LEU A 24 -10.95 -6.15 -10.26
CA LEU A 24 -10.35 -6.63 -9.01
C LEU A 24 -8.82 -6.72 -9.10
N LEU A 25 -8.29 -7.21 -10.22
CA LEU A 25 -6.85 -7.30 -10.43
C LEU A 25 -6.19 -5.92 -10.51
N LYS A 26 -6.84 -4.91 -11.10
CA LYS A 26 -6.33 -3.54 -11.14
C LYS A 26 -6.25 -2.93 -9.73
N LEU A 27 -7.31 -3.09 -8.94
CA LEU A 27 -7.36 -2.61 -7.56
C LEU A 27 -6.34 -3.33 -6.68
N GLY A 28 -6.22 -4.64 -6.84
CA GLY A 28 -5.24 -5.46 -6.12
C GLY A 28 -3.80 -5.03 -6.38
N LYS A 29 -3.45 -4.67 -7.62
CA LYS A 29 -2.11 -4.15 -7.95
C LYS A 29 -1.79 -2.84 -7.24
N ILE A 30 -2.76 -1.92 -7.15
CA ILE A 30 -2.60 -0.64 -6.45
C ILE A 30 -2.40 -0.90 -4.96
N ALA A 31 -3.27 -1.72 -4.36
CA ALA A 31 -3.16 -2.08 -2.95
C ALA A 31 -1.82 -2.74 -2.63
N LEU A 32 -1.37 -3.68 -3.47
CA LEU A 32 -0.07 -4.34 -3.32
C LEU A 32 1.08 -3.33 -3.42
N SER A 33 1.02 -2.39 -4.36
CA SER A 33 2.04 -1.35 -4.49
C SER A 33 2.12 -0.47 -3.25
N ILE A 34 0.97 -0.11 -2.65
CA ILE A 34 0.92 0.67 -1.41
C ILE A 34 1.52 -0.13 -0.25
N LEU A 35 1.19 -1.42 -0.13
CA LEU A 35 1.73 -2.29 0.93
C LEU A 35 3.25 -2.41 0.83
N VAL A 36 3.81 -2.56 -0.37
CA VAL A 36 5.27 -2.59 -0.56
C VAL A 36 5.90 -1.28 -0.14
N HIS A 37 5.31 -0.14 -0.53
CA HIS A 37 5.80 1.18 -0.14
C HIS A 37 5.77 1.37 1.39
N MET A 38 4.72 0.87 2.03
CA MET A 38 4.52 0.92 3.46
C MET A 38 5.56 0.11 4.24
N ILE A 39 5.83 -1.10 3.78
CA ILE A 39 6.86 -1.97 4.36
C ILE A 39 8.24 -1.33 4.19
N LEU A 40 8.56 -0.78 3.02
CA LEU A 40 9.83 -0.08 2.79
C LEU A 40 10.03 1.08 3.76
N GLY A 41 8.99 1.91 3.96
CA GLY A 41 9.03 3.00 4.92
C GLY A 41 9.26 2.55 6.36
N TRP A 42 8.59 1.48 6.79
CA TRP A 42 8.83 0.89 8.11
C TRP A 42 10.24 0.33 8.25
N VAL A 43 10.72 -0.40 7.24
CA VAL A 43 12.08 -0.94 7.23
C VAL A 43 13.11 0.18 7.33
N LEU A 44 12.95 1.26 6.56
CA LEU A 44 13.84 2.43 6.66
C LEU A 44 13.79 3.10 8.02
N LEU A 45 12.60 3.25 8.63
CA LEU A 45 12.46 3.80 9.97
C LEU A 45 13.26 2.96 10.98
N PHE A 46 13.15 1.62 10.89
CA PHE A 46 13.89 0.70 11.74
C PHE A 46 15.40 0.78 11.50
N ILE A 47 15.86 0.77 10.24
CA ILE A 47 17.28 0.88 9.89
C ILE A 47 17.85 2.19 10.43
N TRP A 48 17.14 3.30 10.23
CA TRP A 48 17.56 4.60 10.76
C TRP A 48 17.73 4.54 12.28
N ASN A 49 16.81 3.88 12.97
CA ASN A 49 16.85 3.74 14.42
C ASN A 49 17.96 2.81 14.94
N ILE A 50 18.66 2.06 14.09
CA ILE A 50 19.86 1.30 14.46
C ILE A 50 21.09 2.22 14.44
N LEU A 51 21.14 3.19 13.52
CA LEU A 51 22.28 4.11 13.38
C LEU A 51 22.49 4.94 14.65
N PRO A 52 23.74 5.37 14.93
CA PRO A 52 24.08 6.12 16.15
C PRO A 52 23.68 7.62 16.11
N PHE A 53 22.79 8.00 15.20
CA PHE A 53 22.23 9.36 15.11
C PHE A 53 21.08 9.56 16.11
N PHE A 54 20.18 10.51 15.84
CA PHE A 54 18.98 10.72 16.64
C PHE A 54 17.97 9.59 16.45
N LYS A 55 17.58 8.96 17.56
CA LYS A 55 16.56 7.92 17.58
C LYS A 55 15.18 8.53 17.35
N ILE A 56 14.41 7.93 16.45
CA ILE A 56 13.02 8.29 16.20
C ILE A 56 12.15 7.39 17.10
N PRO A 57 11.24 7.95 17.91
CA PRO A 57 10.38 7.15 18.77
C PRO A 57 9.45 6.28 17.92
N ILE A 58 9.51 4.95 18.09
CA ILE A 58 8.66 4.00 17.37
C ILE A 58 7.28 4.02 18.04
N ASN A 59 6.34 4.76 17.47
CA ASN A 59 4.95 4.86 17.91
C ASN A 59 4.02 4.75 16.70
N ILE A 60 2.71 4.68 16.95
CA ILE A 60 1.72 4.51 15.86
C ILE A 60 1.79 5.67 14.86
N LEU A 61 2.01 6.91 15.32
CA LEU A 61 2.10 8.09 14.45
C LEU A 61 3.31 8.02 13.50
N THR A 62 4.50 7.70 14.03
CA THR A 62 5.72 7.57 13.24
C THR A 62 5.68 6.36 12.32
N LEU A 63 5.06 5.24 12.73
CA LEU A 63 4.79 4.12 11.83
C LEU A 63 3.84 4.51 10.69
N LEU A 64 2.78 5.29 10.97
CA LEU A 64 1.85 5.72 9.93
C LEU A 64 2.53 6.68 8.95
N VAL A 65 3.29 7.66 9.44
CA VAL A 65 4.01 8.62 8.59
C VAL A 65 5.09 7.92 7.78
N ALA A 66 5.88 7.04 8.38
CA ALA A 66 6.88 6.25 7.67
C ALA A 66 6.23 5.27 6.68
N GLY A 67 5.14 4.61 7.08
CA GLY A 67 4.42 3.67 6.24
C GLY A 67 3.80 4.33 5.01
N PHE A 68 2.88 5.27 5.21
CA PHE A 68 2.21 5.92 4.08
C PHE A 68 3.13 6.85 3.29
N GLY A 69 4.13 7.47 3.95
CA GLY A 69 5.10 8.33 3.29
C GLY A 69 6.31 7.60 2.70
N GLY A 70 6.49 6.30 2.97
CA GLY A 70 7.65 5.53 2.55
C GLY A 70 8.97 6.18 2.98
N ILE A 71 9.94 6.20 2.04
CA ILE A 71 11.25 6.84 2.21
C ILE A 71 11.10 8.33 2.55
N VAL A 72 10.18 9.04 1.87
CA VAL A 72 9.96 10.47 2.07
C VAL A 72 9.40 10.73 3.47
N GLY A 73 8.47 9.90 3.93
CA GLY A 73 7.91 9.96 5.28
C GLY A 73 8.99 9.81 6.35
N VAL A 74 9.90 8.84 6.19
CA VAL A 74 11.06 8.71 7.09
C VAL A 74 11.96 9.95 7.02
N GLY A 75 12.22 10.50 5.83
CA GLY A 75 12.96 11.75 5.67
C GLY A 75 12.33 12.93 6.41
N VAL A 76 11.00 13.09 6.32
CA VAL A 76 10.26 14.12 7.07
C VAL A 76 10.40 13.91 8.57
N LEU A 77 10.32 12.66 9.05
CA LEU A 77 10.51 12.35 10.47
C LEU A 77 11.94 12.65 10.95
N ILE A 78 12.94 12.45 10.10
CA ILE A 78 14.32 12.81 10.40
C ILE A 78 14.46 14.33 10.49
N LEU A 79 13.91 15.07 9.53
CA LEU A 79 13.96 16.53 9.53
C LEU A 79 13.21 17.14 10.71
N ALA A 80 12.03 16.64 11.04
CA ALA A 80 11.26 17.13 12.18
C ALA A 80 11.97 16.87 13.51
N LYS A 81 12.66 15.72 13.65
CA LYS A 81 13.56 15.44 14.78
C LYS A 81 14.74 16.42 14.82
N ALA A 82 15.38 16.66 13.67
CA ALA A 82 16.52 17.58 13.57
C ALA A 82 16.16 19.04 13.91
N MET A 83 14.92 19.45 13.65
CA MET A 83 14.38 20.77 14.04
C MET A 83 13.92 20.85 15.51
N GLY A 84 13.95 19.75 16.26
CA GLY A 84 13.63 19.73 17.69
C GLY A 84 12.13 19.65 18.01
N PHE A 85 11.28 19.23 17.07
CA PHE A 85 9.83 19.11 17.32
C PHE A 85 9.46 17.96 18.27
N TYR A 86 10.34 16.98 18.48
CA TYR A 86 10.15 15.84 19.40
C TYR A 86 11.46 15.10 19.67
#